data_AF-A0A448XFD6-F1
#
_entry.id   AF-A0A448XFD6-F1
#
_cell.length_a   1.000
_cell.length_b   1.000
_cell.length_c   1.000
_cell.angle_alpha   90.00
_cell.angle_beta   90.00
_cell.angle_gamma   90.00
#
_symmetry.space_group_name_H-M   'P 1'
#
loop_
_entity.id
_entity.type
_entity.pdbx_description
1 polymer ?
#
loop_
_entity_poly.entity_id
_entity_poly.type
_entity_poly.pdbx_seq_one_letter_code
_entity_poly.pdbx_strand_id
1 'polypeptide(L)'
;MVRAATDGVFYNFINPLTKSWCQRHVSLAGLGDSFYEYLLKEWLRTGHRDTEARRLYDLALDGFLRMNMLRPVESGHLFITDFINDRNRDKMDHLACFAGGLFALGANSTHDAWFKRGIEVTNTCRKSYTFSACGLGPDAFWYTNDVKFVGIGASDNHYYLRPETVESYFYLWRLTKDQKYRDWGYDVIQALEKYSFTGSGYSGLLNVYSFPLQLDDVQQSFFLAETLKYLYLLYSEDTLLPLDRWVFNTEAHPFPIYGKVLYPFPK
;
A
#
# COMPACT_ATOMS: atom_id res chain seq x y z
N MET A 1 -23.66 -1.63 -10.79
CA MET A 1 -23.24 -2.49 -9.66
C MET A 1 -22.12 -3.38 -10.16
N VAL A 2 -20.94 -3.33 -9.53
CA VAL A 2 -19.77 -4.15 -9.91
C VAL A 2 -20.08 -5.62 -9.62
N ARG A 3 -19.74 -6.52 -10.53
CA ARG A 3 -19.97 -7.97 -10.35
C ARG A 3 -18.64 -8.68 -10.45
N ALA A 4 -18.31 -9.47 -9.43
CA ALA A 4 -17.17 -10.37 -9.51
C ALA A 4 -17.31 -11.33 -10.71
N ALA A 5 -16.17 -11.86 -11.18
CA ALA A 5 -16.14 -12.96 -12.13
C ALA A 5 -16.82 -14.20 -11.55
N THR A 6 -17.05 -15.20 -12.39
CA THR A 6 -17.79 -16.43 -12.01
C THR A 6 -17.13 -17.21 -10.88
N ASP A 7 -15.83 -17.02 -10.65
CA ASP A 7 -15.03 -17.58 -9.55
C ASP A 7 -14.97 -16.68 -8.30
N GLY A 8 -15.73 -15.58 -8.29
CA GLY A 8 -15.82 -14.64 -7.17
C GLY A 8 -14.60 -13.72 -7.04
N VAL A 9 -13.92 -13.45 -8.15
CA VAL A 9 -12.68 -12.65 -8.21
C VAL A 9 -12.87 -11.38 -9.06
N PHE A 10 -12.06 -10.35 -8.84
CA PHE A 10 -12.02 -9.15 -9.67
C PHE A 10 -10.74 -9.17 -10.48
N TYR A 11 -10.84 -9.39 -11.80
CA TYR A 11 -9.67 -9.33 -12.69
C TYR A 11 -9.31 -7.87 -13.01
N ASN A 12 -8.07 -7.62 -13.40
CA ASN A 12 -7.59 -6.25 -13.64
C ASN A 12 -8.13 -5.63 -14.94
N PHE A 13 -8.77 -6.42 -15.81
CA PHE A 13 -9.23 -5.93 -17.11
C PHE A 13 -10.71 -6.27 -17.39
N ILE A 14 -11.43 -5.27 -17.88
CA ILE A 14 -12.82 -5.37 -18.32
C ILE A 14 -12.89 -4.90 -19.78
N ASN A 15 -13.55 -5.67 -20.64
CA ASN A 15 -13.86 -5.22 -21.98
C ASN A 15 -15.14 -4.35 -21.95
N PRO A 16 -15.07 -3.06 -22.32
CA PRO A 16 -16.22 -2.16 -22.22
C PRO A 16 -17.32 -2.45 -23.24
N LEU A 17 -17.00 -3.12 -24.35
CA LEU A 17 -17.97 -3.47 -25.41
C LEU A 17 -18.77 -4.72 -25.02
N THR A 18 -18.08 -5.77 -24.56
CA THR A 18 -18.73 -7.04 -24.17
C THR A 18 -19.21 -7.03 -22.72
N LYS A 19 -18.78 -6.06 -21.91
CA LYS A 19 -19.09 -5.93 -20.48
C LYS A 19 -18.72 -7.18 -19.68
N SER A 20 -17.62 -7.81 -20.06
CA SER A 20 -17.10 -9.04 -19.46
C SER A 20 -15.66 -8.85 -19.00
N TRP A 21 -15.29 -9.57 -17.95
CA TRP A 21 -13.90 -9.71 -17.55
C TRP A 21 -13.06 -10.29 -18.70
N CYS A 22 -11.82 -9.82 -18.82
CA CYS A 22 -10.84 -10.39 -19.75
C CYS A 22 -9.50 -10.57 -19.03
N GLN A 23 -8.71 -11.54 -19.50
CA GLN A 23 -7.44 -11.98 -18.89
C GLN A 23 -7.58 -12.41 -17.42
N ARG A 24 -7.05 -13.58 -17.08
CA ARG A 24 -7.08 -14.06 -15.69
C ARG A 24 -5.90 -13.46 -14.94
N HIS A 25 -5.96 -12.16 -14.66
CA HIS A 25 -4.93 -11.40 -13.95
C HIS A 25 -5.55 -10.68 -12.75
N VAL A 26 -5.03 -10.93 -11.55
CA VAL A 26 -5.39 -10.25 -10.30
C VAL A 26 -4.11 -9.75 -9.66
N SER A 27 -4.13 -8.51 -9.18
CA SER A 27 -3.00 -7.91 -8.46
C SER A 27 -3.51 -6.97 -7.37
N LEU A 28 -2.89 -7.00 -6.18
CA LEU A 28 -3.01 -5.91 -5.18
C LEU A 28 -1.92 -4.85 -5.39
N ALA A 29 -1.34 -4.78 -6.58
CA ALA A 29 -0.45 -3.72 -7.02
C ALA A 29 -1.07 -3.05 -8.24
N GLY A 30 -0.24 -2.54 -9.14
CA GLY A 30 -0.69 -1.78 -10.30
C GLY A 30 -1.83 -2.46 -11.06
N LEU A 31 -2.76 -1.63 -11.54
CA LEU A 31 -4.01 -1.99 -12.22
C LEU A 31 -5.15 -2.48 -11.31
N GLY A 32 -4.87 -2.95 -10.09
CA GLY A 32 -5.90 -3.53 -9.21
C GLY A 32 -5.97 -2.92 -7.80
N ASP A 33 -4.83 -2.56 -7.21
CA ASP A 33 -4.65 -1.97 -5.88
C ASP A 33 -5.83 -1.11 -5.34
N SER A 34 -5.98 0.10 -5.87
CA SER A 34 -6.89 1.15 -5.38
C SER A 34 -8.37 0.81 -5.58
N PHE A 35 -8.70 -0.17 -6.42
CA PHE A 35 -10.06 -0.70 -6.48
C PHE A 35 -10.44 -1.35 -5.15
N TYR A 36 -9.59 -2.22 -4.61
CA TYR A 36 -9.86 -2.88 -3.32
C TYR A 36 -9.80 -1.88 -2.16
N GLU A 37 -8.89 -0.91 -2.25
CA GLU A 37 -8.79 0.20 -1.32
C GLU A 37 -10.13 0.95 -1.19
N TYR A 38 -10.74 1.29 -2.33
CA TYR A 38 -11.96 2.08 -2.37
C TYR A 38 -13.19 1.28 -1.94
N LEU A 39 -13.21 -0.05 -2.08
CA LEU A 39 -14.27 -0.87 -1.49
C LEU A 39 -14.32 -0.70 0.04
N LEU A 40 -13.18 -0.77 0.71
CA LEU A 40 -13.12 -0.53 2.15
C LEU A 40 -13.40 0.94 2.49
N LYS A 41 -12.70 1.85 1.80
CA LYS A 41 -12.74 3.28 2.13
C LYS A 41 -14.10 3.90 1.86
N GLU A 42 -14.88 3.44 0.88
CA GLU A 42 -16.26 3.90 0.67
C GLU A 42 -17.20 3.45 1.79
N TRP A 43 -17.05 2.21 2.27
CA TRP A 43 -17.79 1.73 3.43
C TRP A 43 -17.48 2.59 4.67
N LEU A 44 -16.21 2.91 4.92
CA LEU A 44 -15.80 3.79 6.01
C LEU A 44 -16.34 5.22 5.83
N ARG A 45 -16.16 5.82 4.63
CA ARG A 45 -16.56 7.20 4.32
C ARG A 45 -18.05 7.43 4.48
N THR A 46 -18.87 6.43 4.13
CA THR A 46 -20.34 6.49 4.29
C THR A 46 -20.81 6.27 5.74
N GLY A 47 -19.89 6.12 6.70
CA GLY A 47 -20.21 5.81 8.08
C GLY A 47 -20.79 4.40 8.22
N HIS A 48 -20.22 3.44 7.49
CA HIS A 48 -20.60 2.03 7.42
C HIS A 48 -21.96 1.73 6.76
N ARG A 49 -22.49 2.66 5.95
CA ARG A 49 -23.81 2.50 5.31
C ARG A 49 -23.75 1.75 3.98
N ASP A 50 -22.65 1.86 3.24
CA ASP A 50 -22.47 1.11 1.99
C ASP A 50 -22.03 -0.34 2.29
N THR A 51 -23.01 -1.17 2.66
CA THR A 51 -22.79 -2.58 2.98
C THR A 51 -22.41 -3.42 1.76
N GLU A 52 -22.72 -2.96 0.55
CA GLU A 52 -22.29 -3.62 -0.68
C GLU A 52 -20.79 -3.45 -0.90
N ALA A 53 -20.26 -2.25 -0.68
CA ALA A 53 -18.81 -2.01 -0.73
C ALA A 53 -18.06 -2.90 0.28
N ARG A 54 -18.56 -3.03 1.52
CA ARG A 54 -18.01 -3.97 2.52
C ARG A 54 -18.06 -5.41 2.03
N ARG A 55 -19.21 -5.86 1.52
CA ARG A 55 -19.39 -7.23 1.01
C ARG A 55 -18.43 -7.55 -0.13
N LEU A 56 -18.21 -6.61 -1.05
CA LEU A 56 -17.27 -6.77 -2.17
C LEU A 56 -15.81 -6.79 -1.68
N TYR A 57 -15.47 -5.98 -0.67
CA TYR A 57 -14.15 -6.02 -0.03
C TYR A 57 -13.89 -7.39 0.60
N ASP A 58 -14.82 -7.89 1.41
CA ASP A 58 -14.71 -9.21 2.04
C ASP A 58 -14.62 -10.34 0.98
N LEU A 59 -15.38 -10.25 -0.12
CA LEU A 59 -15.29 -11.18 -1.23
C LEU A 59 -13.90 -11.16 -1.91
N ALA A 60 -13.28 -9.98 -2.05
CA ALA A 60 -11.94 -9.85 -2.60
C ALA A 60 -10.88 -10.48 -1.67
N LEU A 61 -10.98 -10.22 -0.36
CA LEU A 61 -10.12 -10.81 0.66
C LEU A 61 -10.17 -12.35 0.63
N ASP A 62 -11.36 -12.94 0.53
CA ASP A 62 -11.50 -14.38 0.36
C ASP A 62 -10.89 -14.87 -0.96
N GLY A 63 -11.01 -14.07 -2.03
CA GLY A 63 -10.38 -14.34 -3.32
C GLY A 63 -8.86 -14.44 -3.21
N PHE A 64 -8.21 -13.51 -2.50
CA PHE A 64 -6.76 -13.51 -2.30
C PHE A 64 -6.27 -14.75 -1.56
N LEU A 65 -7.04 -15.23 -0.57
CA LEU A 65 -6.76 -16.48 0.12
C LEU A 65 -6.92 -17.69 -0.80
N ARG A 66 -8.03 -17.78 -1.55
CA ARG A 66 -8.29 -18.90 -2.48
C ARG A 66 -7.22 -19.01 -3.58
N MET A 67 -6.72 -17.88 -4.08
CA MET A 67 -5.67 -17.83 -5.10
C MET A 67 -4.26 -17.95 -4.53
N ASN A 68 -4.11 -18.08 -3.20
CA ASN A 68 -2.83 -18.13 -2.50
C ASN A 68 -1.92 -16.92 -2.83
N MET A 69 -2.52 -15.73 -2.96
CA MET A 69 -1.80 -14.47 -3.24
C MET A 69 -1.05 -13.93 -2.03
N LEU A 70 -1.38 -14.41 -0.83
CA LEU A 70 -0.77 -14.01 0.43
C LEU A 70 0.10 -15.17 0.94
N ARG A 71 1.40 -15.10 0.67
CA ARG A 71 2.34 -16.21 0.93
C ARG A 71 3.24 -15.89 2.12
N PRO A 72 3.22 -16.69 3.21
CA PRO A 72 4.20 -16.55 4.27
C PRO A 72 5.59 -16.85 3.73
N VAL A 73 6.56 -15.97 3.99
CA VAL A 73 7.92 -16.09 3.43
C VAL A 73 9.00 -16.25 4.50
N GLU A 74 8.86 -15.54 5.62
CA GLU A 74 9.66 -15.69 6.84
C GLU A 74 8.70 -15.56 8.03
N SER A 75 9.14 -15.94 9.23
CA SER A 75 8.32 -15.75 10.45
C SER A 75 7.94 -14.27 10.59
N GLY A 76 6.63 -13.98 10.66
CA GLY A 76 6.11 -12.61 10.77
C GLY A 76 6.18 -11.78 9.48
N HIS A 77 6.39 -12.40 8.31
CA HIS A 77 6.49 -11.73 7.00
C HIS A 77 5.58 -12.41 5.98
N LEU A 78 4.70 -11.62 5.38
CA LEU A 78 3.73 -12.06 4.37
C LEU A 78 4.01 -11.33 3.05
N PHE A 79 4.17 -12.10 1.98
CA PHE A 79 4.45 -11.61 0.64
C PHE A 79 3.17 -11.60 -0.20
N ILE A 80 2.93 -10.51 -0.92
CA ILE A 80 1.78 -10.36 -1.82
C ILE A 80 2.26 -10.61 -3.24
N THR A 81 1.62 -11.54 -3.94
CA THR A 81 1.94 -11.88 -5.33
C THR A 81 0.76 -11.61 -6.25
N ASP A 82 1.06 -11.21 -7.48
CA ASP A 82 0.13 -11.27 -8.59
C ASP A 82 -0.27 -12.71 -8.92
N PHE A 83 -1.52 -12.88 -9.35
CA PHE A 83 -2.05 -14.12 -9.87
C PHE A 83 -2.37 -13.95 -11.36
N ILE A 84 -1.61 -14.63 -12.22
CA ILE A 84 -1.70 -14.53 -13.69
C ILE A 84 -1.86 -15.92 -14.28
N ASN A 85 -2.97 -16.16 -14.99
CA ASN A 85 -3.26 -17.42 -15.68
C ASN A 85 -3.02 -18.65 -14.78
N ASP A 86 -3.65 -18.65 -13.60
CA ASP A 86 -3.56 -19.71 -12.59
C ASP A 86 -2.19 -19.89 -11.93
N ARG A 87 -1.32 -18.87 -12.00
CA ARG A 87 0.02 -18.92 -11.40
C ARG A 87 0.33 -17.67 -10.60
N ASN A 88 0.87 -17.89 -9.40
CA ASN A 88 1.48 -16.85 -8.60
C ASN A 88 2.89 -16.53 -9.09
N ARG A 89 3.28 -15.27 -8.99
CA ARG A 89 4.62 -14.77 -9.25
C ARG A 89 5.46 -14.79 -7.97
N ASP A 90 6.77 -14.67 -8.15
CA ASP A 90 7.71 -14.47 -7.04
C ASP A 90 8.14 -13.01 -6.89
N LYS A 91 7.27 -12.09 -7.34
CA LYS A 91 7.49 -10.65 -7.42
C LYS A 91 6.37 -9.94 -6.65
N MET A 92 6.74 -8.92 -5.86
CA MET A 92 5.85 -8.00 -5.18
C MET A 92 6.27 -6.58 -5.57
N ASP A 93 5.35 -5.83 -6.17
CA ASP A 93 5.60 -4.41 -6.47
C ASP A 93 5.46 -3.57 -5.19
N HIS A 94 6.18 -2.46 -5.11
CA HIS A 94 6.11 -1.51 -4.00
C HIS A 94 4.69 -1.01 -3.76
N LEU A 95 3.90 -0.85 -4.83
CA LEU A 95 2.49 -0.47 -4.75
C LEU A 95 1.70 -1.38 -3.79
N ALA A 96 1.97 -2.69 -3.75
CA ALA A 96 1.28 -3.63 -2.86
C ALA A 96 1.54 -3.37 -1.37
N CYS A 97 2.52 -2.54 -1.02
CA CYS A 97 2.80 -2.17 0.37
C CYS A 97 1.69 -1.35 1.03
N PHE A 98 0.77 -0.76 0.27
CA PHE A 98 -0.41 -0.07 0.82
C PHE A 98 -1.33 -1.04 1.57
N ALA A 99 -1.33 -2.32 1.17
CA ALA A 99 -2.21 -3.34 1.70
C ALA A 99 -1.99 -3.60 3.20
N GLY A 100 -0.80 -3.31 3.74
CA GLY A 100 -0.53 -3.40 5.17
C GLY A 100 -1.46 -2.52 5.99
N GLY A 101 -1.52 -1.23 5.65
CA GLY A 101 -2.43 -0.25 6.22
C GLY A 101 -3.89 -0.58 5.92
N LEU A 102 -4.20 -1.00 4.69
CA LEU A 102 -5.56 -1.38 4.30
C LEU A 102 -6.12 -2.52 5.13
N PHE A 103 -5.37 -3.63 5.26
CA PHE A 103 -5.81 -4.80 6.01
C PHE A 103 -5.97 -4.50 7.49
N ALA A 104 -5.08 -3.69 8.07
CA ALA A 104 -5.20 -3.25 9.45
C ALA A 104 -6.41 -2.31 9.67
N LEU A 105 -6.68 -1.41 8.73
CA LEU A 105 -7.81 -0.48 8.78
C LEU A 105 -9.17 -1.20 8.63
N GLY A 106 -9.22 -2.25 7.81
CA GLY A 106 -10.45 -3.02 7.55
C GLY A 106 -10.78 -4.11 8.56
N ALA A 107 -9.87 -4.38 9.49
CA ALA A 107 -10.00 -5.40 10.52
C ALA A 107 -11.00 -5.01 11.62
N ASN A 108 -11.66 -6.01 12.22
CA ASN A 108 -12.62 -5.78 13.30
C ASN A 108 -11.95 -5.40 14.63
N SER A 109 -10.72 -5.86 14.86
CA SER A 109 -9.94 -5.56 16.06
C SER A 109 -8.45 -5.84 15.81
N THR A 110 -7.61 -5.49 16.77
CA THR A 110 -6.17 -5.82 16.74
C THR A 110 -5.86 -7.32 16.82
N HIS A 111 -6.84 -8.16 17.20
CA HIS A 111 -6.73 -9.62 17.24
C HIS A 111 -7.24 -10.30 15.96
N ASP A 112 -7.78 -9.53 15.01
CA ASP A 112 -8.28 -10.03 13.74
C ASP A 112 -7.13 -10.60 12.89
N ALA A 113 -7.39 -11.69 12.17
CA ALA A 113 -6.39 -12.30 11.30
C ALA A 113 -5.92 -11.34 10.19
N TRP A 114 -6.77 -10.46 9.68
CA TRP A 114 -6.40 -9.43 8.71
C TRP A 114 -5.55 -8.32 9.32
N PHE A 115 -5.78 -7.97 10.59
CA PHE A 115 -4.89 -7.05 11.29
C PHE A 115 -3.46 -7.61 11.38
N LYS A 116 -3.33 -8.89 11.75
CA LYS A 116 -2.04 -9.59 11.78
C LYS A 116 -1.39 -9.64 10.38
N ARG A 117 -2.15 -9.96 9.33
CA ARG A 117 -1.66 -9.93 7.95
C ARG A 117 -1.18 -8.53 7.54
N GLY A 118 -1.88 -7.48 7.98
CA GLY A 118 -1.45 -6.10 7.77
C GLY A 118 -0.05 -5.84 8.34
N ILE A 119 0.18 -6.25 9.60
CA ILE A 119 1.51 -6.18 10.23
C ILE A 119 2.55 -6.98 9.42
N GLU A 120 2.24 -8.22 9.04
CA GLU A 120 3.18 -9.11 8.34
C GLU A 120 3.53 -8.60 6.93
N VAL A 121 2.59 -8.01 6.21
CA VAL A 121 2.84 -7.34 4.92
C VAL A 121 3.73 -6.12 5.11
N THR A 122 3.44 -5.28 6.10
CA THR A 122 4.27 -4.09 6.38
C THR A 122 5.69 -4.47 6.80
N ASN A 123 5.88 -5.56 7.54
CA ASN A 123 7.21 -6.08 7.86
C ASN A 123 7.96 -6.53 6.60
N THR A 124 7.28 -7.21 5.66
CA THR A 124 7.85 -7.58 4.36
C THR A 124 8.27 -6.36 3.55
N CYS A 125 7.44 -5.30 3.51
CA CYS A 125 7.80 -4.05 2.86
C CYS A 125 9.01 -3.38 3.53
N ARG A 126 9.11 -3.42 4.86
CA ARG A 126 10.31 -2.95 5.55
C ARG A 126 11.56 -3.75 5.15
N LYS A 127 11.46 -5.06 4.92
CA LYS A 127 12.59 -5.87 4.46
C LYS A 127 13.17 -5.33 3.14
N SER A 128 12.34 -4.98 2.16
CA SER A 128 12.83 -4.48 0.87
C SER A 128 13.61 -3.16 1.00
N TYR A 129 13.25 -2.30 1.97
CA TYR A 129 13.99 -1.10 2.31
C TYR A 129 15.34 -1.41 2.98
N THR A 130 15.34 -2.34 3.94
CA THR A 130 16.58 -2.71 4.68
C THR A 130 17.57 -3.53 3.86
N PHE A 131 17.11 -4.17 2.78
CA PHE A 131 17.96 -4.94 1.87
C PHE A 131 18.54 -4.09 0.73
N SER A 132 18.13 -2.83 0.59
CA SER A 132 18.75 -1.90 -0.34
C SER A 132 19.99 -1.24 0.26
N ALA A 133 20.87 -0.74 -0.60
CA ALA A 133 22.12 -0.11 -0.18
C ALA A 133 21.91 1.31 0.37
N CYS A 134 20.82 1.96 -0.02
CA CYS A 134 20.49 3.34 0.39
C CYS A 134 19.37 3.43 1.44
N GLY A 135 18.75 2.32 1.84
CA GLY A 135 17.66 2.32 2.82
C GLY A 135 16.29 2.74 2.26
N LEU A 136 16.16 2.88 0.93
CA LEU A 136 14.89 3.10 0.22
C LEU A 136 14.50 1.84 -0.55
N GLY A 137 13.21 1.50 -0.56
CA GLY A 137 12.72 0.29 -1.20
C GLY A 137 12.72 0.38 -2.73
N PRO A 138 12.97 -0.73 -3.45
CA PRO A 138 12.81 -0.80 -4.90
C PRO A 138 11.33 -0.73 -5.33
N ASP A 139 11.06 -0.37 -6.59
CA ASP A 139 9.73 -0.36 -7.22
C ASP A 139 9.12 -1.77 -7.27
N ALA A 140 9.96 -2.79 -7.27
CA ALA A 140 9.55 -4.15 -6.96
C ALA A 140 10.67 -5.01 -6.37
N PHE A 141 10.28 -6.06 -5.66
CA PHE A 141 11.21 -6.99 -5.04
C PHE A 141 10.73 -8.43 -5.15
N TRP A 142 11.69 -9.36 -5.14
CA TRP A 142 11.46 -10.76 -5.39
C TRP A 142 11.70 -11.63 -4.16
N TYR A 143 11.00 -12.76 -4.08
CA TYR A 143 11.24 -13.77 -3.05
C TYR A 143 11.21 -15.18 -3.67
N THR A 144 12.39 -15.75 -3.85
CA THR A 144 12.62 -17.13 -4.31
C THR A 144 13.54 -17.86 -3.33
N ASN A 145 14.09 -19.02 -3.70
CA ASN A 145 15.10 -19.69 -2.89
C ASN A 145 16.42 -18.89 -2.85
N ASP A 146 16.80 -18.26 -3.96
CA ASP A 146 18.10 -17.58 -4.12
C ASP A 146 18.02 -16.06 -3.97
N VAL A 147 16.83 -15.47 -4.11
CA VAL A 147 16.60 -14.02 -4.06
C VAL A 147 15.65 -13.69 -2.92
N LYS A 148 16.02 -12.73 -2.07
CA LYS A 148 15.27 -12.36 -0.87
C LYS A 148 15.10 -10.84 -0.78
N PHE A 149 13.89 -10.36 -1.04
CA PHE A 149 13.46 -8.96 -0.86
C PHE A 149 14.22 -7.92 -1.70
N VAL A 150 14.85 -8.33 -2.80
CA VAL A 150 15.58 -7.41 -3.70
C VAL A 150 15.00 -7.40 -5.10
N GLY A 151 15.24 -6.30 -5.83
CA GLY A 151 14.91 -6.19 -7.26
C GLY A 151 15.88 -7.00 -8.12
N ILE A 152 15.39 -7.53 -9.24
CA ILE A 152 16.21 -8.31 -10.19
C ILE A 152 16.44 -7.50 -11.47
N GLY A 153 15.39 -6.86 -12.00
CA GLY A 153 15.48 -6.06 -13.21
C GLY A 153 15.88 -4.61 -12.93
N ALA A 154 16.42 -3.94 -13.95
CA ALA A 154 16.72 -2.52 -13.88
C ALA A 154 15.49 -1.70 -13.46
N SER A 155 14.32 -1.97 -14.05
CA SER A 155 13.06 -1.32 -13.69
C SER A 155 12.63 -1.58 -12.24
N ASP A 156 12.86 -2.79 -11.72
CA ASP A 156 12.50 -3.14 -10.35
C ASP A 156 13.32 -2.31 -9.36
N ASN A 157 14.58 -2.01 -9.67
CA ASN A 157 15.51 -1.35 -8.76
C ASN A 157 15.25 0.16 -8.56
N HIS A 158 14.30 0.75 -9.29
CA HIS A 158 14.01 2.17 -9.19
C HIS A 158 13.34 2.51 -7.84
N TYR A 159 13.43 3.75 -7.40
CA TYR A 159 12.62 4.29 -6.31
C TYR A 159 12.04 5.63 -6.74
N TYR A 160 10.71 5.71 -6.88
CA TYR A 160 10.04 6.88 -7.43
C TYR A 160 9.51 7.84 -6.35
N LEU A 161 10.08 7.86 -5.14
CA LEU A 161 9.57 8.65 -4.01
C LEU A 161 8.17 8.21 -3.50
N ARG A 162 7.78 6.96 -3.76
CA ARG A 162 6.43 6.43 -3.51
C ARG A 162 6.06 6.33 -2.02
N PRO A 163 4.77 6.44 -1.67
CA PRO A 163 4.30 6.54 -0.29
C PRO A 163 3.89 5.23 0.37
N GLU A 164 3.63 4.14 -0.36
CA GLU A 164 2.74 3.07 0.13
C GLU A 164 3.28 2.35 1.38
N THR A 165 4.60 2.27 1.53
CA THR A 165 5.23 1.73 2.74
C THR A 165 5.05 2.68 3.94
N VAL A 166 5.24 3.99 3.77
CA VAL A 166 5.06 4.97 4.85
C VAL A 166 3.58 5.22 5.17
N GLU A 167 2.68 5.05 4.21
CA GLU A 167 1.23 5.00 4.43
C GLU A 167 0.88 3.87 5.42
N SER A 168 1.39 2.66 5.17
CA SER A 168 1.20 1.52 6.07
C SER A 168 1.78 1.77 7.46
N TYR A 169 2.95 2.43 7.57
CA TYR A 169 3.51 2.81 8.87
C TYR A 169 2.59 3.78 9.62
N PHE A 170 2.02 4.78 8.92
CA PHE A 170 1.07 5.73 9.49
C PHE A 170 -0.16 5.03 10.09
N TYR A 171 -0.84 4.17 9.32
CA TYR A 171 -2.02 3.46 9.81
C TYR A 171 -1.68 2.55 10.99
N LEU A 172 -0.60 1.77 10.90
CA LEU A 172 -0.23 0.85 11.96
C LEU A 172 0.23 1.59 13.22
N TRP A 173 0.95 2.71 13.10
CA TRP A 173 1.24 3.59 14.25
C TRP A 173 -0.04 4.09 14.93
N ARG A 174 -1.00 4.61 14.15
CA ARG A 174 -2.29 5.11 14.66
C ARG A 174 -3.06 4.02 15.40
N LEU A 175 -3.04 2.79 14.88
CA LEU A 175 -3.82 1.66 15.40
C LEU A 175 -3.14 0.89 16.54
N THR A 176 -1.81 0.94 16.66
CA THR A 176 -1.05 0.11 17.62
C THR A 176 -0.23 0.89 18.63
N LYS A 177 0.22 2.09 18.28
CA LYS A 177 1.27 2.84 19.01
C LYS A 177 2.59 2.09 19.18
N ASP A 178 2.87 1.11 18.32
CA ASP A 178 4.17 0.44 18.28
C ASP A 178 5.22 1.39 17.71
N GLN A 179 6.20 1.74 18.54
CA GLN A 179 7.24 2.73 18.24
C GLN A 179 8.06 2.38 17.00
N LYS A 180 8.17 1.09 16.63
CA LYS A 180 8.95 0.67 15.46
C LYS A 180 8.51 1.37 14.16
N TYR A 181 7.22 1.70 14.02
CA TYR A 181 6.71 2.34 12.81
C TYR A 181 7.20 3.78 12.67
N ARG A 182 7.38 4.50 13.79
CA ARG A 182 8.03 5.81 13.80
C ARG A 182 9.53 5.67 13.53
N ASP A 183 10.20 4.72 14.18
CA ASP A 183 11.63 4.50 13.95
C ASP A 183 11.93 4.17 12.48
N TRP A 184 11.12 3.32 11.85
CA TRP A 184 11.24 3.01 10.42
C TRP A 184 10.90 4.20 9.52
N GLY A 185 9.92 5.03 9.91
CA GLY A 185 9.65 6.29 9.22
C GLY A 185 10.83 7.26 9.29
N TYR A 186 11.55 7.28 10.41
CA TYR A 186 12.74 8.11 10.59
C TYR A 186 13.89 7.64 9.70
N ASP A 187 14.08 6.33 9.57
CA ASP A 187 15.05 5.76 8.62
C ASP A 187 14.76 6.18 7.17
N VAL A 188 13.48 6.19 6.77
CA VAL A 188 13.06 6.66 5.45
C VAL A 188 13.38 8.15 5.26
N ILE A 189 13.10 9.00 6.27
CA ILE A 189 13.45 10.43 6.23
C ILE A 189 14.95 10.61 6.03
N GLN A 190 15.77 9.93 6.86
CA GLN A 190 17.23 10.02 6.74
C GLN A 190 17.74 9.59 5.37
N ALA A 191 17.16 8.53 4.79
CA ALA A 191 17.53 8.06 3.47
C ALA A 191 17.12 9.04 2.36
N LEU A 192 15.92 9.62 2.44
CA LEU A 192 15.44 10.65 1.52
C LEU A 192 16.35 11.89 1.54
N GLU A 193 16.66 12.41 2.73
CA GLU A 193 17.56 13.56 2.91
C GLU A 193 18.96 13.29 2.35
N LYS A 194 19.48 12.07 2.55
CA LYS A 194 20.85 11.73 2.17
C LYS A 194 21.00 11.44 0.67
N TYR A 195 19.98 10.83 0.05
CA TYR A 195 20.13 10.22 -1.26
C TYR A 195 19.19 10.78 -2.34
N SER A 196 18.05 11.36 -1.95
CA SER A 196 17.08 11.92 -2.90
C SER A 196 17.09 13.44 -2.95
N PHE A 197 17.54 14.14 -1.90
CA PHE A 197 17.58 15.60 -1.87
C PHE A 197 18.67 16.16 -2.81
N THR A 198 18.29 17.12 -3.66
CA THR A 198 19.16 17.71 -4.68
C THR A 198 19.57 19.15 -4.37
N GLY A 199 19.22 19.67 -3.19
CA GLY A 199 19.42 21.09 -2.83
C GLY A 199 18.22 21.99 -3.18
N SER A 200 17.46 21.65 -4.23
CA SER A 200 16.27 22.40 -4.67
C SER A 200 14.96 21.61 -4.61
N GLY A 201 15.05 20.29 -4.41
CA GLY A 201 13.92 19.38 -4.35
C GLY A 201 14.39 17.96 -4.10
N TYR A 202 13.56 16.98 -4.43
CA TYR A 202 13.84 15.55 -4.31
C TYR A 202 13.68 14.87 -5.66
N SER A 203 14.53 13.88 -5.94
CA SER A 203 14.43 13.04 -7.13
C SER A 203 14.36 11.57 -6.73
N GLY A 204 13.66 10.80 -7.54
CA GLY A 204 13.74 9.35 -7.48
C GLY A 204 15.14 8.83 -7.84
N LEU A 205 15.34 7.53 -7.64
CA LEU A 205 16.60 6.83 -7.87
C LEU A 205 16.41 5.77 -8.96
N LEU A 206 17.36 5.65 -9.88
CA LEU A 206 17.33 4.60 -10.92
C LEU A 206 17.73 3.21 -10.38
N ASN A 207 18.53 3.18 -9.30
CA ASN A 207 18.98 1.93 -8.68
C ASN A 207 19.31 2.11 -7.19
N VAL A 208 18.51 1.53 -6.30
CA VAL A 208 18.69 1.59 -4.84
C VAL A 208 19.82 0.70 -4.28
N TYR A 209 20.47 -0.11 -5.12
CA TYR A 209 21.50 -1.09 -4.69
C TYR A 209 22.94 -0.71 -5.03
N SER A 210 23.16 0.22 -5.96
CA SER A 210 24.51 0.48 -6.50
C SER A 210 24.94 1.92 -6.27
N PHE A 211 26.10 2.09 -5.64
CA PHE A 211 26.77 3.38 -5.53
C PHE A 211 27.75 3.61 -6.70
N PRO A 212 27.96 4.88 -7.15
CA PRO A 212 27.19 6.06 -6.77
C PRO A 212 25.74 5.96 -7.28
N LEU A 213 24.78 6.44 -6.47
CA LEU A 213 23.37 6.44 -6.85
C LEU A 213 23.15 7.39 -8.03
N GLN A 214 22.20 7.05 -8.89
CA GLN A 214 21.79 7.87 -10.03
C GLN A 214 20.35 8.34 -9.83
N LEU A 215 20.15 9.64 -10.00
CA LEU A 215 18.85 10.30 -9.89
C LEU A 215 18.05 10.13 -11.19
N ASP A 216 16.73 10.08 -11.08
CA ASP A 216 15.81 10.00 -12.24
C ASP A 216 15.38 11.37 -12.79
N ASP A 217 15.78 12.46 -12.13
CA ASP A 217 15.45 13.87 -12.43
C ASP A 217 13.95 14.20 -12.37
N VAL A 218 13.18 13.48 -11.53
CA VAL A 218 11.74 13.72 -11.36
C VAL A 218 11.33 13.83 -9.89
N GLN A 219 10.69 14.95 -9.54
CA GLN A 219 9.96 15.08 -8.28
C GLN A 219 8.47 14.82 -8.51
N GLN A 220 8.03 13.62 -8.16
CA GLN A 220 6.63 13.21 -8.32
C GLN A 220 5.69 14.03 -7.43
N SER A 221 4.49 14.37 -7.92
CA SER A 221 3.51 15.13 -7.11
C SER A 221 3.09 14.41 -5.83
N PHE A 222 2.97 13.08 -5.90
CA PHE A 222 2.64 12.24 -4.75
C PHE A 222 3.70 12.25 -3.66
N PHE A 223 4.95 12.62 -3.95
CA PHE A 223 5.93 12.82 -2.89
C PHE A 223 5.46 13.91 -1.89
N LEU A 224 4.94 15.01 -2.43
CA LEU A 224 4.42 16.13 -1.65
C LEU A 224 3.03 15.80 -1.08
N ALA A 225 2.14 15.23 -1.90
CA ALA A 225 0.78 14.94 -1.49
C ALA A 225 0.72 13.81 -0.45
N GLU A 226 1.56 12.79 -0.58
CA GLU A 226 1.41 11.54 0.16
C GLU A 226 2.60 11.26 1.05
N THR A 227 3.81 11.08 0.48
CA THR A 227 4.99 10.64 1.24
C THR A 227 5.28 11.60 2.40
N LEU A 228 5.37 12.90 2.13
CA LEU A 228 5.59 13.91 3.17
C LEU A 228 4.39 14.05 4.12
N LYS A 229 3.15 13.91 3.63
CA LYS A 229 1.95 14.01 4.47
C LYS A 229 1.85 12.85 5.45
N TYR A 230 2.04 11.62 5.00
CA TYR A 230 2.01 10.45 5.88
C TYR A 230 3.17 10.46 6.87
N LEU A 231 4.38 10.87 6.44
CA LEU A 231 5.49 11.08 7.37
C LEU A 231 5.15 12.16 8.41
N TYR A 232 4.59 13.30 8.01
CA TYR A 232 4.16 14.34 8.94
C TYR A 232 3.11 13.83 9.94
N LEU A 233 2.09 13.10 9.45
CA LEU A 233 1.01 12.56 10.28
C LEU A 233 1.48 11.43 11.20
N LEU A 234 2.49 10.66 10.81
CA LEU A 234 3.12 9.61 11.61
C LEU A 234 3.71 10.20 12.91
N TYR A 235 4.26 11.41 12.85
CA TYR A 235 4.81 12.12 14.03
C TYR A 235 3.84 13.11 14.68
N SER A 236 2.64 13.29 14.12
CA SER A 236 1.62 14.17 14.67
C SER A 236 0.78 13.49 15.76
N GLU A 237 0.10 14.31 16.55
CA GLU A 237 -0.95 13.87 17.47
C GLU A 237 -2.15 13.28 16.72
N ASP A 238 -2.83 12.31 17.34
CA ASP A 238 -3.97 11.61 16.74
C ASP A 238 -5.18 12.53 16.50
N THR A 239 -5.24 13.67 17.20
CA THR A 239 -6.28 14.69 17.03
C THR A 239 -6.18 15.39 15.67
N LEU A 240 -5.02 15.35 15.01
CA LEU A 240 -4.87 15.84 13.64
C LEU A 240 -5.35 14.77 12.65
N LEU A 241 -6.40 15.06 11.90
CA LEU A 241 -7.04 14.14 10.93
C LEU A 241 -7.33 12.74 11.54
N PRO A 242 -8.15 12.65 12.60
CA PRO A 242 -8.41 11.38 13.26
C PRO A 242 -9.20 10.42 12.34
N LEU A 243 -8.84 9.14 12.39
CA LEU A 243 -9.36 8.09 11.49
C LEU A 243 -10.85 7.78 11.68
N ASP A 244 -11.45 8.22 12.79
CA ASP A 244 -12.89 8.12 13.05
C ASP A 244 -13.71 9.27 12.44
N ARG A 245 -13.04 10.25 11.81
CA ARG A 245 -13.68 11.40 11.12
C ARG A 245 -13.22 11.58 9.68
N TRP A 246 -12.06 11.06 9.31
CA TRP A 246 -11.47 11.25 7.98
C TRP A 246 -11.09 9.92 7.34
N VAL A 247 -11.33 9.82 6.05
CA VAL A 247 -10.84 8.74 5.18
C VAL A 247 -9.99 9.37 4.08
N PHE A 248 -8.74 8.97 3.98
CA PHE A 248 -7.83 9.42 2.93
C PHE A 248 -8.18 8.73 1.62
N ASN A 249 -8.30 9.43 0.50
CA ASN A 249 -8.34 8.75 -0.80
C ASN A 249 -6.97 8.10 -1.14
N THR A 250 -6.84 7.54 -2.34
CA THR A 250 -5.61 6.85 -2.79
C THR A 250 -4.43 7.79 -3.06
N GLU A 251 -4.62 9.11 -2.93
CA GLU A 251 -3.58 10.13 -3.10
C GLU A 251 -3.43 10.98 -1.81
N ALA A 252 -3.67 10.34 -0.66
CA ALA A 252 -3.62 10.92 0.68
C ALA A 252 -4.44 12.21 0.90
N HIS A 253 -5.48 12.48 0.12
CA HIS A 253 -6.40 13.60 0.36
C HIS A 253 -7.51 13.18 1.32
N PRO A 254 -7.67 13.84 2.49
CA PRO A 254 -8.64 13.44 3.49
C PRO A 254 -10.06 13.91 3.12
N PHE A 255 -11.01 12.98 3.13
CA PHE A 255 -12.44 13.23 2.98
C PHE A 255 -13.17 12.97 4.30
N PRO A 256 -14.18 13.77 4.66
CA PRO A 256 -14.91 13.56 5.90
C PRO A 256 -15.79 12.31 5.82
N ILE A 257 -15.89 11.59 6.94
CA ILE A 257 -16.89 10.55 7.13
C ILE A 257 -18.27 11.19 7.29
N TYR A 258 -19.26 10.66 6.59
CA TYR A 258 -20.64 11.14 6.62
C TYR A 258 -21.20 11.20 8.04
N GLY A 259 -21.65 12.40 8.43
CA GLY A 259 -22.22 12.66 9.75
C GLY A 259 -21.20 12.77 10.90
N LYS A 260 -19.88 12.73 10.62
CA LYS A 260 -18.82 12.86 11.62
C LYS A 260 -18.13 14.23 11.62
N VAL A 261 -18.21 14.95 10.51
CA VAL A 261 -17.70 16.32 10.40
C VAL A 261 -18.89 17.23 10.11
N LEU A 262 -19.23 18.11 11.06
CA LEU A 262 -20.16 19.21 10.81
C LEU A 262 -19.41 20.25 9.98
N TYR A 263 -19.76 20.39 8.71
CA TYR A 263 -19.29 21.54 7.93
C TYR A 263 -19.95 22.79 8.50
N PRO A 264 -19.17 23.81 8.91
CA PRO A 264 -19.72 25.10 9.32
C PRO A 264 -20.02 26.00 8.11
N PHE A 265 -20.36 25.43 6.95
CA PHE A 265 -20.80 26.25 5.82
C PHE A 265 -22.31 26.49 5.99
N PRO A 266 -22.74 27.76 6.19
CA PRO A 266 -24.15 28.10 6.11
C PRO A 266 -24.67 27.65 4.75
N LYS A 267 -25.89 27.12 4.75
CA LYS A 267 -26.67 26.89 3.52
C LYS A 267 -26.84 28.19 2.74
#